data_AF-A0A7S2Q830-F1
#
_entry.id   AF-A0A7S2Q830-F1
#
_cell.length_a   1.000
_cell.length_b   1.000
_cell.length_c   1.000
_cell.angle_alpha   90.00
_cell.angle_beta   90.00
_cell.angle_gamma   90.00
#
_symmetry.space_group_name_H-M   'P 1'
#
loop_
_entity.id
_entity.type
_entity.pdbx_description
1 polymer ?
#
loop_
_entity_poly.entity_id
_entity_poly.type
_entity_poly.pdbx_seq_one_letter_code
_entity_poly.pdbx_strand_id
1 'polypeptide(L)'
;MPTALRYPSASAYGELALPAEPRFLEPGRGRIVREGRDNTLAILSVGGRLRECLVAAAELEQYGVSATVADARWVKPLDEKLLSMLATDHKVLLTVEENSIGGFSAQVHQTLLEGGHLDGIGRTPLVIRSLMFPDRWIDHNQPFLQYDDAGLNANQIVAKACATLERAGIKLSEDVANDDRAVRIARA
;
A
#
# COMPACT_ATOMS: atom_id res chain seq x y z
N MET A 1 -2.76 -18.01 -22.63
CA MET A 1 -2.03 -18.14 -21.34
C MET A 1 -3.04 -18.44 -20.25
N PRO A 2 -2.69 -19.23 -19.22
CA PRO A 2 -3.54 -19.35 -18.05
C PRO A 2 -3.67 -17.96 -17.39
N THR A 3 -4.90 -17.56 -17.09
CA THR A 3 -5.22 -16.27 -16.46
C THR A 3 -6.07 -16.52 -15.23
N ALA A 4 -5.72 -15.86 -14.13
CA ALA A 4 -6.50 -15.87 -12.90
C ALA A 4 -6.97 -14.45 -12.60
N LEU A 5 -8.26 -14.31 -12.29
CA LEU A 5 -8.86 -13.08 -11.79
C LEU A 5 -9.35 -13.34 -10.37
N ARG A 6 -8.87 -12.53 -9.43
CA ARG A 6 -9.33 -12.56 -8.03
C ARG A 6 -10.06 -11.27 -7.73
N TYR A 7 -11.25 -11.39 -7.16
CA TYR A 7 -12.05 -10.29 -6.64
C TYR A 7 -12.60 -10.67 -5.27
N PRO A 8 -12.71 -9.72 -4.33
CA PRO A 8 -13.30 -10.00 -3.01
C PRO A 8 -14.81 -10.26 -3.15
N SER A 9 -15.38 -10.92 -2.14
CA SER A 9 -16.84 -11.09 -2.01
C SER A 9 -17.57 -9.81 -1.59
N ALA A 10 -16.83 -8.72 -1.37
CA ALA A 10 -17.36 -7.41 -1.02
C ALA A 10 -17.97 -6.69 -2.24
N SER A 11 -18.98 -5.84 -1.99
CA SER A 11 -19.58 -5.01 -3.03
C SER A 11 -18.55 -4.06 -3.65
N ALA A 12 -18.63 -3.89 -4.98
CA ALA A 12 -17.93 -2.81 -5.66
C ALA A 12 -18.39 -1.45 -5.09
N TYR A 13 -17.45 -0.52 -4.96
CA TYR A 13 -17.73 0.77 -4.34
C TYR A 13 -18.25 1.78 -5.39
N GLY A 14 -19.32 2.50 -5.02
CA GLY A 14 -19.96 3.53 -5.86
C GLY A 14 -21.01 2.99 -6.84
N GLU A 15 -21.80 3.90 -7.42
CA GLU A 15 -22.62 3.60 -8.59
C GLU A 15 -21.70 3.42 -9.81
N LEU A 16 -21.20 2.21 -10.01
CA LEU A 16 -20.43 1.91 -11.19
C LEU A 16 -21.39 1.68 -12.36
N ALA A 17 -21.71 2.75 -13.09
CA ALA A 17 -22.33 2.60 -14.40
C ALA A 17 -21.43 1.68 -15.23
N LEU A 18 -22.00 0.59 -15.75
CA LEU A 18 -21.29 -0.27 -16.69
C LEU A 18 -20.85 0.61 -17.86
N PRO A 19 -19.54 0.67 -18.19
CA PRO A 19 -19.09 1.49 -19.28
C PRO A 19 -19.75 0.99 -20.57
N ALA A 20 -20.20 1.93 -21.41
CA ALA A 20 -20.87 1.61 -22.68
C ALA A 20 -19.98 0.77 -23.62
N GLU A 21 -18.66 0.94 -23.52
CA GLU A 21 -17.67 0.16 -24.25
C GLU A 21 -16.65 -0.48 -23.30
N PRO A 22 -16.24 -1.74 -23.55
CA PRO A 22 -15.21 -2.39 -22.78
C PRO A 22 -13.86 -1.69 -23.00
N ARG A 23 -13.19 -1.34 -21.89
CA ARG A 23 -11.85 -0.76 -21.94
C ARG A 23 -10.79 -1.86 -21.85
N PHE A 24 -9.90 -1.92 -22.83
CA PHE A 24 -8.72 -2.79 -22.75
C PHE A 24 -7.78 -2.30 -21.64
N LEU A 25 -7.39 -3.23 -20.76
CA LEU A 25 -6.36 -3.02 -19.76
C LEU A 25 -5.11 -3.79 -20.17
N GLU A 26 -4.03 -3.05 -20.40
CA GLU A 26 -2.74 -3.63 -20.73
C GLU A 26 -2.25 -4.52 -19.57
N PRO A 27 -1.98 -5.82 -19.81
CA PRO A 27 -1.47 -6.71 -18.79
C PRO A 27 -0.18 -6.19 -18.14
N GLY A 28 -0.14 -6.21 -16.82
CA GLY A 28 1.01 -5.73 -16.05
C GLY A 28 1.15 -4.21 -15.98
N ARG A 29 0.12 -3.44 -16.35
CA ARG A 29 0.14 -1.99 -16.21
C ARG A 29 -0.70 -1.50 -15.03
N GLY A 30 -0.02 -0.95 -14.02
CA GLY A 30 -0.62 -0.32 -12.86
C GLY A 30 -1.11 1.11 -13.15
N ARG A 31 -1.51 1.86 -12.12
CA ARG A 31 -1.81 3.30 -12.20
C ARG A 31 -1.53 3.99 -10.87
N ILE A 32 -1.21 5.27 -10.95
CA ILE A 32 -1.37 6.17 -9.82
C ILE A 32 -2.85 6.58 -9.76
N VAL A 33 -3.46 6.46 -8.59
CA VAL A 33 -4.85 6.89 -8.32
C VAL A 33 -4.92 8.16 -7.48
N ARG A 34 -3.81 8.52 -6.83
CA ARG A 34 -3.62 9.76 -6.07
C ARG A 34 -2.14 10.14 -6.13
N GLU A 35 -1.84 11.37 -6.53
CA GLU A 35 -0.48 11.91 -6.48
C GLU A 35 -0.21 12.56 -5.12
N GLY A 36 0.93 12.25 -4.51
CA GLY A 36 1.47 12.98 -3.36
C GLY A 36 2.19 14.25 -3.81
N ARG A 37 2.40 15.20 -2.89
CA ARG A 37 2.98 16.51 -3.22
C ARG A 37 4.51 16.59 -3.14
N ASP A 38 5.12 15.72 -2.34
CA ASP A 38 6.53 15.85 -1.94
C ASP A 38 7.34 14.55 -2.09
N ASN A 39 6.74 13.53 -2.71
CA ASN A 39 7.27 12.18 -2.84
C ASN A 39 7.81 11.59 -1.53
N THR A 40 7.23 11.96 -0.38
CA THR A 40 7.69 11.43 0.90
C THR A 40 7.30 9.95 1.07
N LEU A 41 6.06 9.61 0.70
CA LEU A 41 5.46 8.30 0.89
C LEU A 41 4.71 7.84 -0.38
N ALA A 42 4.96 6.61 -0.81
CA ALA A 42 4.13 5.89 -1.76
C ALA A 42 3.44 4.70 -1.09
N ILE A 43 2.18 4.45 -1.46
CA ILE A 43 1.40 3.27 -1.07
C ILE A 43 1.03 2.52 -2.36
N LEU A 44 1.57 1.32 -2.54
CA LEU A 44 1.27 0.42 -3.65
C LEU A 44 0.30 -0.66 -3.19
N SER A 45 -0.96 -0.56 -3.60
CA SER A 45 -2.01 -1.51 -3.26
C SER A 45 -2.30 -2.49 -4.39
N VAL A 46 -2.67 -3.72 -4.03
CA VAL A 46 -3.33 -4.67 -4.92
C VAL A 46 -4.57 -5.24 -4.25
N GLY A 47 -5.66 -5.39 -5.01
CA GLY A 47 -6.91 -5.98 -4.53
C GLY A 47 -7.84 -5.00 -3.84
N GLY A 48 -8.65 -5.49 -2.90
CA GLY A 48 -9.76 -4.77 -2.30
C GLY A 48 -9.39 -3.74 -1.23
N ARG A 49 -8.10 -3.53 -0.91
CA ARG A 49 -7.63 -2.49 0.04
C ARG A 49 -7.27 -1.15 -0.58
N LEU A 50 -7.44 -0.98 -1.88
CA LEU A 50 -7.17 0.31 -2.54
C LEU A 50 -7.95 1.47 -1.89
N ARG A 51 -9.23 1.25 -1.52
CA ARG A 51 -10.04 2.27 -0.85
C ARG A 51 -9.48 2.64 0.52
N GLU A 52 -9.13 1.64 1.33
CA GLU A 52 -8.53 1.88 2.65
C GLU A 52 -7.21 2.64 2.53
N CYS A 53 -6.43 2.39 1.48
CA CYS A 53 -5.21 3.16 1.18
C CYS A 53 -5.51 4.63 0.84
N LEU A 54 -6.61 4.91 0.13
CA LEU A 54 -7.04 6.29 -0.17
C LEU A 54 -7.53 7.01 1.09
N VAL A 55 -8.28 6.32 1.97
CA VAL A 55 -8.71 6.86 3.27
C VAL A 55 -7.48 7.16 4.14
N ALA A 56 -6.55 6.22 4.24
CA ALA A 56 -5.30 6.41 4.97
C ALA A 56 -4.47 7.58 4.40
N ALA A 57 -4.37 7.71 3.08
CA ALA A 57 -3.66 8.81 2.45
C ALA A 57 -4.31 10.18 2.72
N ALA A 58 -5.64 10.24 2.85
CA ALA A 58 -6.34 11.45 3.26
C ALA A 58 -6.12 11.77 4.76
N GLU A 59 -6.10 10.75 5.61
CA GLU A 59 -5.82 10.91 7.04
C GLU A 59 -4.37 11.36 7.30
N LEU A 60 -3.41 10.84 6.55
CA LEU A 60 -1.99 11.19 6.61
C LEU A 60 -1.70 12.68 6.34
N GLU A 61 -2.60 13.39 5.66
CA GLU A 61 -2.48 14.84 5.46
C GLU A 61 -2.47 15.61 6.79
N GLN A 62 -3.16 15.10 7.82
CA GLN A 62 -3.17 15.68 9.17
C GLN A 62 -1.79 15.57 9.86
N TYR A 63 -0.98 14.59 9.43
CA TYR A 63 0.38 14.35 9.89
C TYR A 63 1.42 15.12 9.06
N GLY A 64 0.97 15.98 8.14
CA GLY A 64 1.83 16.70 7.21
C GLY A 64 2.39 15.84 6.07
N VAL A 65 1.84 14.64 5.85
CA VAL A 65 2.35 13.68 4.87
C VAL A 65 1.39 13.59 3.70
N SER A 66 1.87 13.87 2.49
CA SER A 66 1.09 13.71 1.27
C SER A 66 1.48 12.44 0.52
N ALA A 67 0.69 11.38 0.66
CA ALA A 67 1.03 10.07 0.11
C ALA A 67 0.60 9.88 -1.35
N THR A 68 1.51 9.43 -2.22
CA THR A 68 1.15 8.87 -3.52
C THR A 68 0.47 7.51 -3.30
N VAL A 69 -0.67 7.25 -3.96
CA VAL A 69 -1.34 5.95 -3.93
C VAL A 69 -1.38 5.37 -5.33
N ALA A 70 -0.87 4.17 -5.49
CA ALA A 70 -0.84 3.41 -6.72
C ALA A 70 -1.63 2.10 -6.60
N ASP A 71 -2.38 1.79 -7.65
CA ASP A 71 -3.11 0.54 -7.84
C ASP A 71 -2.30 -0.33 -8.80
N ALA A 72 -1.68 -1.38 -8.27
CA ALA A 72 -0.91 -2.32 -9.06
C ALA A 72 -1.78 -3.06 -10.07
N ARG A 73 -3.02 -3.42 -9.67
CA ARG A 73 -4.06 -4.21 -10.36
C ARG A 73 -3.65 -5.52 -11.05
N TRP A 74 -2.36 -5.76 -11.25
CA TRP A 74 -1.73 -6.94 -11.81
C TRP A 74 -0.64 -7.40 -10.86
N VAL A 75 -0.72 -8.66 -10.45
CA VAL A 75 0.36 -9.34 -9.72
C VAL A 75 1.36 -9.95 -10.71
N LYS A 76 0.85 -10.51 -11.81
CA LYS A 76 1.66 -11.09 -12.88
C LYS A 76 1.05 -10.79 -14.26
N PRO A 77 1.79 -10.16 -15.19
CA PRO A 77 3.10 -9.54 -14.97
C PRO A 77 3.02 -8.36 -13.98
N LEU A 78 4.13 -8.08 -13.29
CA LEU A 78 4.25 -6.93 -12.40
C LEU A 78 4.64 -5.69 -13.22
N ASP A 79 4.12 -4.51 -12.87
CA ASP A 79 4.53 -3.25 -13.48
C ASP A 79 5.89 -2.79 -12.90
N GLU A 80 6.99 -3.33 -13.44
CA GLU A 80 8.33 -3.01 -12.96
C GLU A 80 8.68 -1.52 -13.15
N LYS A 81 8.13 -0.87 -14.17
CA LYS A 81 8.36 0.56 -14.43
C LYS A 81 7.70 1.42 -13.37
N LEU A 82 6.43 1.15 -13.07
CA LEU A 82 5.72 1.83 -11.99
C LEU A 82 6.42 1.58 -10.65
N LEU A 83 6.77 0.33 -10.35
CA LEU A 83 7.45 -0.01 -9.10
C LEU A 83 8.80 0.70 -8.97
N SER A 84 9.61 0.69 -10.03
CA SER A 84 10.91 1.36 -10.06
C SER A 84 10.77 2.87 -9.85
N MET A 85 9.80 3.51 -10.51
CA MET A 85 9.49 4.92 -10.29
C MET A 85 9.09 5.19 -8.84
N LEU A 86 8.16 4.42 -8.27
CA LEU A 86 7.75 4.61 -6.88
C LEU A 86 8.93 4.44 -5.90
N ALA A 87 9.77 3.44 -6.13
CA ALA A 87 10.95 3.16 -5.30
C ALA A 87 12.09 4.17 -5.46
N THR A 88 12.21 4.83 -6.62
CA THR A 88 13.25 5.84 -6.89
C THR A 88 12.82 7.21 -6.43
N ASP A 89 11.56 7.57 -6.68
CA ASP A 89 11.10 8.93 -6.44
C ASP A 89 10.70 9.14 -4.97
N HIS A 90 10.37 8.07 -4.24
CA HIS A 90 9.90 8.16 -2.86
C HIS A 90 10.89 7.66 -1.82
N LYS A 91 10.84 8.27 -0.63
CA LYS A 91 11.66 7.84 0.53
C LYS A 91 11.10 6.61 1.23
N VAL A 92 9.76 6.51 1.27
CA VAL A 92 9.05 5.40 1.89
C VAL A 92 8.10 4.76 0.89
N LEU A 93 8.10 3.43 0.86
CA LEU A 93 7.15 2.63 0.09
C LEU A 93 6.41 1.66 1.01
N LEU A 94 5.08 1.68 0.97
CA LEU A 94 4.24 0.67 1.59
C LEU A 94 3.60 -0.20 0.53
N THR A 95 3.62 -1.52 0.71
CA THR A 95 2.76 -2.43 -0.05
C THR A 95 1.54 -2.82 0.78
N VAL A 96 0.36 -2.91 0.15
CA VAL A 96 -0.88 -3.33 0.82
C VAL A 96 -1.60 -4.39 -0.02
N GLU A 97 -1.80 -5.57 0.55
CA GLU A 97 -2.48 -6.69 -0.13
C GLU A 97 -3.42 -7.47 0.80
N GLU A 98 -4.41 -8.13 0.20
CA GLU A 98 -5.29 -9.09 0.89
C GLU A 98 -4.82 -10.53 0.66
N ASN A 99 -3.55 -10.79 0.91
CA ASN A 99 -2.97 -12.13 0.83
C ASN A 99 -2.01 -12.37 2.00
N SER A 100 -1.64 -13.61 2.27
CA SER A 100 -0.65 -13.95 3.28
C SER A 100 0.78 -13.78 2.76
N ILE A 101 1.74 -14.01 3.66
CA ILE A 101 3.18 -14.02 3.39
C ILE A 101 3.50 -14.85 2.13
N GLY A 102 4.41 -14.32 1.29
CA GLY A 102 4.78 -14.94 0.01
C GLY A 102 3.93 -14.49 -1.18
N GLY A 103 2.97 -13.57 -0.98
CA GLY A 103 2.13 -12.99 -2.01
C GLY A 103 2.77 -11.87 -2.84
N PHE A 104 1.96 -10.89 -3.21
CA PHE A 104 2.35 -9.76 -4.04
C PHE A 104 3.52 -8.96 -3.45
N SER A 105 3.50 -8.70 -2.15
CA SER A 105 4.57 -7.94 -1.49
C SER A 105 5.91 -8.65 -1.56
N ALA A 106 5.93 -9.99 -1.49
CA ALA A 106 7.16 -10.76 -1.66
C ALA A 106 7.72 -10.63 -3.09
N GLN A 107 6.85 -10.66 -4.09
CA GLN A 107 7.24 -10.42 -5.48
C GLN A 107 7.78 -8.99 -5.68
N VAL A 108 7.13 -7.99 -5.09
CA VAL A 108 7.61 -6.60 -5.10
C VAL A 108 9.00 -6.49 -4.47
N HIS A 109 9.20 -7.09 -3.29
CA HIS A 109 10.50 -7.07 -2.61
C HIS A 109 11.58 -7.74 -3.45
N GLN A 110 11.30 -8.89 -4.06
CA GLN A 110 12.24 -9.57 -4.93
C GLN A 110 12.61 -8.70 -6.14
N THR A 111 11.63 -8.07 -6.79
CA THR A 111 11.89 -7.18 -7.92
C THR A 111 12.73 -5.97 -7.53
N LEU A 112 12.49 -5.36 -6.36
CA LEU A 112 13.29 -4.24 -5.87
C LEU A 112 14.72 -4.65 -5.50
N LEU A 113 14.88 -5.83 -4.91
CA LEU A 113 16.17 -6.41 -4.57
C LEU A 113 17.02 -6.64 -5.84
N GLU A 114 16.48 -7.38 -6.81
CA GLU A 114 17.19 -7.67 -8.07
C GLU A 114 17.41 -6.42 -8.93
N GLY A 115 16.52 -5.42 -8.81
CA GLY A 115 16.65 -4.13 -9.48
C GLY A 115 17.66 -3.16 -8.84
N GLY A 116 18.34 -3.57 -7.76
CA GLY A 116 19.32 -2.75 -7.05
C GLY A 116 18.74 -1.55 -6.31
N HIS A 117 17.42 -1.50 -6.10
CA HIS A 117 16.76 -0.42 -5.36
C HIS A 117 17.10 -0.45 -3.87
N LEU A 118 17.62 -1.58 -3.38
CA LEU A 118 17.95 -1.82 -1.98
C LEU A 118 19.47 -1.83 -1.70
N ASP A 119 20.32 -1.54 -2.70
CA ASP A 119 21.78 -1.60 -2.58
C ASP A 119 22.37 -0.46 -1.74
N GLY A 120 21.62 0.64 -1.58
CA GLY A 120 22.07 1.82 -0.84
C GLY A 120 23.14 2.66 -1.57
N ILE A 121 23.39 2.39 -2.85
CA ILE A 121 24.43 3.06 -3.64
C ILE A 121 23.79 4.16 -4.52
N GLY A 122 24.30 5.39 -4.43
CA GLY A 122 24.00 6.47 -5.38
C GLY A 122 22.58 7.01 -5.35
N ARG A 123 21.77 6.68 -4.33
CA ARG A 123 20.36 7.08 -4.18
C ARG A 123 20.00 7.31 -2.72
N THR A 124 18.89 8.01 -2.49
CA THR A 124 18.28 8.10 -1.15
C THR A 124 17.87 6.70 -0.70
N PRO A 125 18.23 6.25 0.53
CA PRO A 125 17.79 4.94 1.02
C PRO A 125 16.27 4.82 1.03
N LEU A 126 15.76 3.78 0.40
CA LEU A 126 14.32 3.44 0.42
C LEU A 126 13.99 2.68 1.70
N VAL A 127 13.00 3.16 2.45
CA VAL A 127 12.42 2.40 3.57
C VAL A 127 11.11 1.78 3.11
N ILE A 128 11.10 0.45 3.01
CA ILE A 128 9.94 -0.32 2.53
C ILE A 128 9.31 -1.17 3.63
N ARG A 129 7.97 -1.21 3.71
CA ARG A 129 7.22 -2.14 4.57
C ARG A 129 5.98 -2.65 3.86
N SER A 130 5.43 -3.74 4.37
CA SER A 130 4.21 -4.36 3.82
C SER A 130 3.13 -4.50 4.87
N LEU A 131 1.88 -4.38 4.43
CA LEU A 131 0.68 -4.79 5.14
C LEU A 131 0.02 -5.90 4.33
N MET A 132 -0.17 -7.05 4.98
CA MET A 132 -0.70 -8.27 4.39
C MET A 132 -1.37 -9.10 5.50
N PHE A 133 -2.11 -10.15 5.15
CA PHE A 133 -2.66 -11.04 6.18
C PHE A 133 -1.53 -11.70 7.01
N PRO A 134 -1.70 -11.80 8.34
CA PRO A 134 -0.72 -12.45 9.19
C PRO A 134 -0.66 -13.95 8.89
N ASP A 135 0.47 -14.59 9.23
CA ASP A 135 0.66 -16.04 9.08
C ASP A 135 -0.03 -16.82 10.20
N ARG A 136 -1.35 -16.61 10.30
CA ARG A 136 -2.25 -17.30 11.21
C ARG A 136 -3.66 -17.28 10.64
N TRP A 137 -4.52 -18.12 11.22
CA TRP A 137 -5.94 -18.06 10.94
C TRP A 137 -6.57 -16.78 11.48
N ILE A 138 -7.58 -16.30 10.75
CA ILE A 138 -8.49 -15.23 11.18
C ILE A 138 -9.85 -15.87 11.38
N ASP A 139 -10.41 -15.68 12.57
CA ASP A 139 -11.70 -16.27 12.92
C ASP A 139 -12.84 -15.66 12.10
N HIS A 140 -13.92 -16.42 11.99
CA HIS A 140 -15.10 -15.96 11.28
C HIS A 140 -15.71 -14.74 11.98
N ASN A 141 -15.85 -13.64 11.24
CA ASN A 141 -16.46 -12.42 11.73
C ASN A 141 -16.99 -11.58 10.56
N GLN A 142 -17.58 -10.42 10.87
CA GLN A 142 -17.87 -9.40 9.86
C GLN A 142 -16.57 -8.99 9.15
N PRO A 143 -16.56 -8.83 7.82
CA PRO A 143 -15.34 -8.57 7.05
C PRO A 143 -14.50 -7.42 7.61
N PHE A 144 -15.13 -6.30 7.98
CA PHE A 144 -14.43 -5.16 8.59
C PHE A 144 -13.63 -5.53 9.85
N LEU A 145 -14.20 -6.36 10.73
CA LEU A 145 -13.54 -6.81 11.96
C LEU A 145 -12.43 -7.82 11.67
N GLN A 146 -12.57 -8.64 10.62
CA GLN A 146 -11.50 -9.53 10.16
C GLN A 146 -10.31 -8.73 9.61
N TYR A 147 -10.57 -7.65 8.88
CA TYR A 147 -9.51 -6.74 8.43
C TYR A 147 -8.89 -5.95 9.57
N ASP A 148 -9.68 -5.62 10.60
CA ASP A 148 -9.18 -4.98 11.81
C ASP A 148 -8.19 -5.89 12.55
N ASP A 149 -8.57 -7.16 12.74
CA ASP A 149 -7.70 -8.22 13.29
C ASP A 149 -6.44 -8.44 12.45
N ALA A 150 -6.56 -8.36 11.12
CA ALA A 150 -5.42 -8.45 10.20
C ALA A 150 -4.53 -7.19 10.18
N GLY A 151 -5.00 -6.06 10.73
CA GLY A 151 -4.33 -4.77 10.63
C GLY A 151 -4.33 -4.16 9.22
N LEU A 152 -5.44 -4.31 8.48
CA LEU A 152 -5.58 -3.89 7.08
C LEU A 152 -6.60 -2.77 6.84
N ASN A 153 -7.19 -2.18 7.89
CA ASN A 153 -8.04 -0.99 7.74
C ASN A 153 -7.19 0.29 7.71
N ALA A 154 -7.81 1.41 7.29
CA ALA A 154 -7.13 2.69 7.11
C ALA A 154 -6.30 3.12 8.33
N ASN A 155 -6.83 3.01 9.54
CA ASN A 155 -6.13 3.41 10.77
C ASN A 155 -4.83 2.61 10.99
N GLN A 156 -4.79 1.30 10.69
CA GLN A 156 -3.55 0.53 10.80
C GLN A 156 -2.58 0.82 9.64
N ILE A 157 -3.08 1.13 8.44
CA ILE A 157 -2.24 1.62 7.34
C ILE A 157 -1.57 2.94 7.73
N VAL A 158 -2.31 3.89 8.31
CA VAL A 158 -1.78 5.15 8.85
C VAL A 158 -0.73 4.89 9.92
N ALA A 159 -1.04 4.06 10.92
CA ALA A 159 -0.09 3.73 11.98
C ALA A 159 1.21 3.11 11.43
N LYS A 160 1.11 2.19 10.46
CA LYS A 160 2.27 1.60 9.80
C LYS A 160 3.06 2.64 9.01
N ALA A 161 2.38 3.55 8.31
CA ALA A 161 3.00 4.64 7.57
C ALA A 161 3.80 5.56 8.49
N CYS A 162 3.17 6.08 9.55
CA CYS A 162 3.83 6.93 10.55
C CYS A 162 5.08 6.26 11.14
N ALA A 163 4.95 5.02 11.61
CA ALA A 163 6.08 4.26 12.17
C ALA A 163 7.21 4.02 11.14
N THR A 164 6.87 3.90 9.85
CA THR A 164 7.86 3.70 8.78
C THR A 164 8.55 5.01 8.40
N LEU A 165 7.81 6.13 8.39
CA LEU A 165 8.33 7.47 8.16
C LEU A 165 9.30 7.91 9.26
N GLU A 166 8.96 7.65 10.52
CA GLU A 166 9.86 7.90 11.66
C GLU A 166 11.16 7.10 11.52
N ARG A 167 11.09 5.82 11.13
CA ARG A 167 12.27 4.99 10.84
C ARG A 167 13.11 5.53 9.69
N ALA A 168 12.49 6.22 8.73
CA ALA A 168 13.16 6.90 7.63
C ALA A 168 13.71 8.28 8.02
N GLY A 169 13.59 8.69 9.29
CA GLY A 169 14.06 9.98 9.79
C GLY A 169 13.20 11.17 9.37
N ILE A 170 11.97 10.91 8.93
CA ILE A 170 11.02 11.95 8.51
C ILE A 170 10.22 12.39 9.73
N LYS A 171 10.24 13.70 10.02
CA LYS A 171 9.46 14.29 11.11
C LYS A 171 8.02 14.47 10.68
N LEU A 172 7.09 13.99 11.51
CA LEU A 172 5.66 14.25 11.38
C LEU A 172 5.33 15.59 12.05
N SER A 173 4.19 16.21 11.71
CA SER A 173 3.75 17.47 12.31
C SER A 173 3.60 17.39 13.84
N GLU A 174 3.91 18.49 14.55
CA GLU A 174 4.03 18.53 16.02
C GLU A 174 2.70 18.31 16.78
N ASP A 175 1.55 18.50 16.15
CA ASP A 175 0.22 18.27 16.75
C ASP A 175 -0.05 16.78 17.10
N VAL A 176 0.83 15.89 16.68
CA VAL A 176 0.70 14.42 16.77
C VAL A 176 1.35 13.83 18.02
N ALA A 177 2.26 14.55 18.69
CA ALA A 177 2.95 14.02 19.88
C ALA A 177 2.00 13.64 21.04
N ASN A 178 0.73 14.04 20.97
CA ASN A 178 -0.32 13.76 21.95
C ASN A 178 -1.39 12.73 21.49
N ASP A 179 -1.38 12.23 20.25
CA ASP A 179 -2.32 11.18 19.84
C ASP A 179 -1.73 9.79 20.09
N ASP A 180 -1.98 9.30 21.30
CA ASP A 180 -1.55 8.01 21.85
C ASP A 180 -2.05 6.79 21.03
N ARG A 181 -2.94 6.96 20.04
CA ARG A 181 -3.52 5.85 19.26
C ARG A 181 -2.60 5.31 18.16
N ALA A 182 -1.88 6.16 17.44
CA ALA A 182 -1.02 5.72 16.33
C ALA A 182 0.27 5.03 16.83
N VAL A 183 0.82 5.49 17.97
CA VAL A 183 2.08 4.98 18.54
C VAL A 183 1.91 3.63 19.23
N ARG A 184 0.73 3.36 19.84
CA ARG A 184 0.47 2.11 20.59
C ARG A 184 0.26 0.90 19.69
N ILE A 185 -0.29 1.06 18.49
CA ILE A 185 -0.55 -0.05 17.54
C ILE A 185 0.74 -0.51 16.85
N ALA A 186 1.73 0.37 16.66
CA ALA A 186 2.99 0.02 16.00
C ALA A 186 4.03 -0.67 16.91
N ARG A 187 3.77 -0.74 18.22
CA ARG A 187 4.67 -1.31 19.25
C ARG A 187 4.21 -2.66 19.83
N ALA A 188 3.06 -3.18 19.38
CA ALA A 188 2.57 -4.52 19.68
C ALA A 188 2.89 -5.46 18.51
#